data_AF-V4ZMU3-F1
#
_entry.id   AF-V4ZMU3-F1
#
_cell.length_a   1.000
_cell.length_b   1.000
_cell.length_c   1.000
_cell.angle_alpha   90.00
_cell.angle_beta   90.00
_cell.angle_gamma   90.00
#
_symmetry.space_group_name_H-M   'P 1'
#
loop_
_entity.id
_entity.type
_entity.pdbx_description
1 polymer ?
#
loop_
_entity_poly.entity_id
_entity_poly.type
_entity_poly.pdbx_seq_one_letter_code
_entity_poly.pdbx_strand_id
1 'polypeptide(L)'
;MSKSTDERGRIYLPKDVRERFGNQYRIIELPSHVALFPVDEDPIAGLRAAVGDAFVETEATDLKTDAREAISREVREEAEARSQAGEE
;
A
#
# COMPACT_ATOMS: atom_id res chain seq x y z
N MET A 1 -12.51 25.59 4.80
CA MET A 1 -11.51 26.65 4.60
C MET A 1 -10.78 26.36 3.30
N SER A 2 -10.94 27.18 2.26
CA SER A 2 -10.04 27.11 1.10
C SER A 2 -8.69 27.72 1.52
N LYS A 3 -7.59 27.05 1.18
CA LYS A 3 -6.25 27.66 1.27
C LYS A 3 -5.82 28.01 -0.14
N SER A 4 -5.53 29.29 -0.37
CA SER A 4 -4.90 29.74 -1.60
C SER A 4 -3.41 29.35 -1.57
N THR A 5 -2.86 29.09 -2.75
CA THR A 5 -1.42 29.05 -2.93
C THR A 5 -0.84 30.47 -2.87
N ASP A 6 0.42 30.57 -2.52
CA ASP A 6 1.19 31.81 -2.71
C ASP A 6 1.65 31.99 -4.17
N GLU A 7 2.40 33.05 -4.45
CA GLU A 7 2.94 33.39 -5.77
C GLU A 7 3.80 32.28 -6.41
N ARG A 8 4.32 31.36 -5.59
CA ARG A 8 5.17 30.25 -6.03
C ARG A 8 4.41 28.91 -6.05
N GLY A 9 3.09 28.93 -5.86
CA GLY A 9 2.27 27.71 -5.85
C GLY A 9 2.37 26.91 -4.55
N ARG A 10 2.94 27.47 -3.46
CA ARG A 10 3.12 26.74 -2.20
C ARG A 10 1.86 26.79 -1.35
N ILE A 11 1.55 25.67 -0.69
CA ILE A 11 0.46 25.59 0.29
C ILE A 11 1.01 25.53 1.71
N TYR A 12 0.38 26.26 2.63
CA TYR A 12 0.76 26.24 4.04
C TYR A 12 0.04 25.11 4.78
N LEU A 13 0.79 24.10 5.22
CA LEU A 13 0.26 23.05 6.09
C LEU A 13 0.04 23.59 7.52
N PRO A 14 -1.18 23.45 8.07
CA PRO A 14 -1.46 23.75 9.48
C PRO A 14 -0.48 23.10 10.46
N LYS A 15 -0.28 23.71 11.63
CA LYS A 15 0.66 23.24 12.66
C LYS A 15 0.31 21.84 13.18
N ASP A 16 -0.97 21.60 13.44
CA ASP A 16 -1.54 20.33 13.88
C ASP A 16 -1.25 19.19 12.90
N VAL A 17 -1.31 19.45 11.59
CA VAL A 17 -0.96 18.46 10.57
C VAL A 17 0.53 18.12 10.62
N ARG A 18 1.40 19.14 10.76
CA ARG A 18 2.85 18.95 10.85
C ARG A 18 3.29 18.23 12.13
N GLU A 19 2.64 18.51 13.26
CA GLU A 19 2.92 17.81 14.52
C GLU A 19 2.49 16.35 14.47
N ARG A 20 1.40 16.04 13.76
CA ARG A 20 0.88 14.68 13.67
C ARG A 20 1.60 13.81 12.64
N PHE A 21 1.97 14.38 11.50
CA PHE A 21 2.43 13.62 10.33
C PHE A 21 3.85 13.99 9.87
N GLY A 22 4.54 14.85 10.63
CA GLY A 22 5.90 15.27 10.31
C GLY A 22 5.97 16.34 9.22
N ASN A 23 7.20 16.54 8.73
CA ASN A 23 7.56 17.64 7.83
C ASN A 23 7.91 17.20 6.40
N GLN A 24 8.00 15.89 6.14
CA GLN A 24 8.35 15.36 4.84
C GLN A 24 7.15 14.66 4.21
N TYR A 25 6.86 15.02 2.96
CA TYR A 25 5.72 14.48 2.23
C TYR A 25 6.13 14.12 0.80
N ARG A 26 5.57 13.02 0.29
CA ARG A 26 5.56 12.67 -1.12
C ARG A 26 4.30 13.22 -1.76
N ILE A 27 4.49 13.99 -2.83
CA ILE A 27 3.41 14.51 -3.66
C ILE A 27 3.00 13.41 -4.66
N ILE A 28 1.71 13.12 -4.75
CA ILE A 28 1.10 12.25 -5.75
C ILE A 28 0.03 13.03 -6.52
N GLU A 29 0.11 12.98 -7.84
CA GLU A 29 -0.87 13.58 -8.74
C GLU A 29 -1.96 12.56 -9.07
N LEU A 30 -3.21 12.88 -8.77
CA LEU A 30 -4.39 12.09 -9.10
C LEU A 30 -5.29 12.89 -10.05
N PRO A 31 -6.19 12.24 -10.82
CA PRO A 31 -6.99 12.92 -11.83
C PRO A 31 -7.82 14.11 -11.33
N SER A 32 -8.25 14.08 -10.05
CA SER A 32 -9.09 15.13 -9.46
C SER A 32 -8.39 16.00 -8.43
N HIS A 33 -7.22 15.60 -7.92
CA HIS A 33 -6.56 16.28 -6.81
C HIS A 33 -5.09 15.89 -6.67
N VAL A 34 -4.37 16.67 -5.88
CA VAL A 34 -3.01 16.32 -5.43
C VAL A 34 -3.12 15.78 -4.01
N ALA A 35 -2.50 14.63 -3.77
CA ALA A 35 -2.42 14.01 -2.45
C ALA A 35 -1.01 14.16 -1.86
N LEU A 36 -0.94 14.45 -0.56
CA LEU A 36 0.28 14.51 0.22
C LEU A 36 0.36 13.29 1.14
N PHE A 37 1.34 12.43 0.91
CA PHE A 37 1.59 11.27 1.77
C PHE A 37 2.78 11.56 2.69
N PRO A 38 2.63 11.49 4.01
CA PRO A 38 3.76 11.69 4.92
C PRO A 38 4.81 10.60 4.70
N VAL A 39 6.07 10.99 4.83
CA VAL A 39 7.20 10.07 4.75
C VAL A 39 7.89 10.10 6.11
N ASP A 40 7.83 8.96 6.81
CA ASP A 40 8.60 8.77 8.03
C ASP A 40 10.10 8.84 7.76
N GLU A 41 10.89 9.26 8.75
CA GLU A 41 12.36 9.29 8.67
C GLU A 41 12.93 7.89 8.42
N ASP A 42 12.27 6.86 8.95
CA ASP A 42 12.53 5.45 8.64
C ASP A 42 11.21 4.75 8.22
N PRO A 43 10.89 4.76 6.91
CA PRO A 43 9.69 4.12 6.38
C PRO A 43 9.66 2.60 6.62
N ILE A 44 10.83 1.96 6.71
CA ILE A 44 10.93 0.51 6.91
C ILE A 44 10.59 0.18 8.36
N ALA A 45 11.09 0.96 9.32
CA ALA A 45 10.69 0.81 10.73
C ALA A 45 9.19 1.06 10.92
N GLY A 46 8.63 2.09 10.29
CA GLY A 46 7.18 2.36 10.33
C GLY A 46 6.36 1.21 9.76
N LEU A 47 6.76 0.68 8.60
CA LEU A 47 6.11 -0.50 8.01
C LEU A 47 6.18 -1.70 8.95
N ARG A 48 7.36 -2.01 9.51
CA ARG A 48 7.56 -3.11 10.47
C ARG A 48 6.68 -2.96 11.72
N ALA A 49 6.58 -1.75 12.28
CA ALA A 49 5.72 -1.49 13.43
C ALA A 49 4.24 -1.70 13.10
N ALA A 50 3.81 -1.32 11.88
CA ALA A 50 2.43 -1.49 11.44
C ALA A 50 2.05 -2.96 11.18
N VAL A 51 2.95 -3.78 10.62
CA VAL A 51 2.70 -5.22 10.43
C VAL A 51 2.89 -6.03 11.72
N GLY A 52 3.66 -5.51 12.68
CA GLY A 52 3.93 -6.17 13.95
C GLY A 52 4.55 -7.55 13.75
N ASP A 53 4.07 -8.53 14.52
CA ASP A 53 4.62 -9.89 14.53
C ASP A 53 3.98 -10.83 13.49
N ALA A 54 3.13 -10.31 12.60
CA ALA A 54 2.33 -11.12 11.66
C ALA A 54 3.15 -12.06 10.76
N PHE A 55 4.44 -11.75 10.54
CA PHE A 55 5.34 -12.53 9.69
C PHE A 55 6.57 -13.06 10.44
N VAL A 56 6.57 -13.04 11.78
CA VAL A 56 7.73 -13.47 12.58
C VAL A 56 7.90 -15.00 12.57
N GLU A 57 6.82 -15.75 12.41
CA GLU A 57 6.83 -17.22 12.48
C GLU A 57 7.15 -17.91 11.15
N THR A 58 7.26 -17.16 10.05
CA THR A 58 7.43 -17.74 8.72
C THR A 58 8.48 -16.99 7.92
N GLU A 59 9.45 -17.74 7.40
CA GLU A 59 10.48 -17.18 6.53
C GLU A 59 9.86 -16.68 5.22
N ALA A 60 10.45 -15.60 4.67
CA ALA A 60 9.96 -15.00 3.42
C ALA A 60 9.93 -15.99 2.25
N THR A 61 10.82 -16.99 2.26
CA THR A 61 10.88 -18.04 1.24
C THR A 61 9.68 -18.98 1.31
N ASP A 62 9.23 -19.30 2.52
CA ASP A 62 8.10 -20.21 2.75
C ASP A 62 6.80 -19.50 2.37
N LEU A 63 6.60 -18.26 2.83
CA LEU A 63 5.46 -17.41 2.40
C LEU A 63 5.35 -17.31 0.88
N LYS A 64 6.49 -17.17 0.19
CA LYS A 64 6.53 -17.09 -1.27
C LYS A 64 6.17 -18.42 -1.94
N THR A 65 6.57 -19.54 -1.35
CA THR A 65 6.27 -20.88 -1.85
C THR A 65 4.79 -21.16 -1.69
N ASP A 66 4.24 -20.92 -0.49
CA ASP A 66 2.82 -21.10 -0.18
C ASP A 66 1.93 -20.26 -1.09
N ALA A 67 2.27 -18.99 -1.29
CA ALA A 67 1.51 -18.11 -2.19
C ALA A 67 1.48 -18.63 -3.63
N ARG A 68 2.61 -19.17 -4.14
CA ARG A 68 2.69 -19.73 -5.49
C ARG A 68 1.90 -21.04 -5.62
N GLU A 69 1.96 -21.90 -4.60
CA GLU A 69 1.20 -23.14 -4.58
C GLU A 69 -0.30 -22.88 -4.52
N ALA A 70 -0.74 -21.91 -3.70
CA ALA A 70 -2.13 -21.51 -3.60
C ALA A 70 -2.68 -21.02 -4.95
N ILE A 71 -1.97 -20.11 -5.62
CA ILE A 71 -2.36 -19.61 -6.96
C ILE A 71 -2.37 -20.76 -7.98
N SER A 72 -1.37 -21.64 -7.95
CA SER A 72 -1.31 -22.76 -8.89
C SER A 72 -2.46 -23.74 -8.70
N ARG A 73 -2.91 -23.94 -7.45
CA ARG A 73 -4.07 -24.76 -7.11
C ARG A 73 -5.35 -24.12 -7.62
N GLU A 74 -5.57 -22.84 -7.33
CA GLU A 74 -6.74 -22.07 -7.79
C GLU A 74 -6.88 -22.13 -9.32
N VAL A 75 -5.79 -21.89 -10.05
CA VAL A 75 -5.78 -21.97 -11.53
C VAL A 75 -6.12 -23.37 -12.03
N ARG A 76 -5.64 -24.43 -11.37
CA ARG A 76 -5.97 -25.81 -11.75
C ARG A 76 -7.44 -26.12 -11.48
N GLU A 77 -7.96 -25.73 -10.33
CA GLU A 77 -9.37 -25.92 -9.95
C GLU A 77 -10.31 -25.17 -10.93
N GLU A 78 -9.96 -23.94 -11.32
CA GLU A 78 -10.70 -23.18 -12.32
C GLU A 78 -10.68 -23.86 -13.70
N ALA A 79 -9.51 -24.37 -14.13
CA ALA A 79 -9.38 -25.07 -15.39
C ALA A 79 -10.18 -26.39 -15.41
N GLU A 80 -10.18 -27.14 -14.32
CA GLU A 80 -10.95 -28.38 -14.16
C GLU A 80 -12.45 -28.09 -14.18
N ALA A 81 -12.91 -27.10 -13.43
CA ALA A 81 -14.31 -26.68 -13.45
C ALA A 81 -14.78 -26.25 -14.84
N ARG A 82 -13.92 -25.53 -15.58
CA ARG A 82 -14.21 -25.11 -16.97
C ARG A 82 -14.27 -26.29 -17.94
N SER A 83 -13.44 -27.32 -17.76
CA SER A 83 -13.52 -28.54 -18.58
C SER A 83 -14.81 -29.32 -18.32
N GLN A 84 -15.23 -29.46 -17.06
CA GLN A 84 -16.46 -30.18 -16.70
C GLN A 84 -17.72 -29.47 -17.19
N ALA A 85 -17.74 -28.14 -17.19
CA ALA A 85 -18.86 -27.35 -17.71
C ALA A 85 -18.96 -27.32 -19.25
N GLY A 86 -17.93 -27.77 -19.98
CA GLY A 86 -17.93 -27.86 -21.44
C GLY A 86 -18.29 -29.25 -21.99
N GLU A 87 -18.49 -30.24 -21.12
CA GLU A 87 -18.86 -31.62 -21.47
C GLU A 87 -20.38 -31.91 -21.30
N GLU A 88 -21.19 -30.92 -20.90
CA GLU A 88 -22.68 -30.94 -20.91
C GLU A 88 -23.26 -30.22 -22.13
#